data_AF-A0A5N6SBQ9-F1
#
_entry.id   AF-A0A5N6SBQ9-F1
#
_cell.length_a   1.000
_cell.length_b   1.000
_cell.length_c   1.000
_cell.angle_alpha   90.00
_cell.angle_beta   90.00
_cell.angle_gamma   90.00
#
_symmetry.space_group_name_H-M   'P 1'
#
loop_
_entity.id
_entity.type
_entity.pdbx_description
1 polymer ?
#
loop_
_entity_poly.entity_id
_entity_poly.type
_entity_poly.pdbx_seq_one_letter_code
_entity_poly.pdbx_strand_id
1 'polypeptide(L)'
;MLSIQSTQSHSSSNGVQYQLHECALWHAAIGDQLSAHIFWWVSPKPRILLLERALCDTRPGYWEPPGGAAEHQDETPGDALKREVGEETGLQLSQVTHTLPTQTWTRPKGREDYNWVGLPCIIKVSELETFESRGSSQRASEPVLKWEDIIRLNPEEHQNFAWATENKVRRDKYKMFGNHKETALKAFAAVTENCSV
;
A
#
# COMPACT_ATOMS: atom_id res chain seq x y z
N MET A 1 -28.79 -32.74 23.50
CA MET A 1 -28.85 -32.03 22.20
C MET A 1 -28.69 -30.54 22.50
N LEU A 2 -27.46 -30.03 22.47
CA LEU A 2 -27.19 -28.60 22.66
C LEU A 2 -26.98 -27.99 21.27
N SER A 3 -27.83 -27.02 20.94
CA SER A 3 -27.86 -26.31 19.66
C SER A 3 -26.69 -25.34 19.59
N ILE A 4 -25.85 -25.48 18.56
CA ILE A 4 -24.77 -24.53 18.25
C ILE A 4 -25.40 -23.45 17.36
N GLN A 5 -25.61 -22.26 17.90
CA GLN A 5 -25.92 -21.09 17.09
C GLN A 5 -24.64 -20.60 16.41
N SER A 6 -24.64 -20.70 15.08
CA SER A 6 -23.64 -20.12 14.18
C SER A 6 -23.64 -18.60 14.29
N THR A 7 -22.58 -18.01 14.83
CA THR A 7 -22.33 -16.57 14.75
C THR A 7 -21.82 -16.23 13.35
N GLN A 8 -22.67 -15.57 12.55
CA GLN A 8 -22.24 -14.94 11.30
C GLN A 8 -21.32 -13.76 11.65
N SER A 9 -20.06 -13.84 11.24
CA SER A 9 -19.11 -12.73 11.29
C SER A 9 -19.47 -11.70 10.22
N HIS A 10 -20.10 -10.60 10.64
CA HIS A 10 -20.12 -9.37 9.84
C HIS A 10 -18.72 -8.75 9.90
N SER A 11 -17.99 -8.73 8.78
CA SER A 11 -16.72 -7.99 8.68
C SER A 11 -17.02 -6.49 8.64
N SER A 12 -17.07 -5.85 9.80
CA SER A 12 -17.10 -4.39 9.86
C SER A 12 -15.69 -3.84 9.62
N SER A 13 -15.60 -2.66 9.00
CA SER A 13 -14.36 -1.89 8.80
C SER A 13 -13.58 -1.62 10.08
N ASN A 14 -14.17 -1.85 11.26
CA ASN A 14 -13.50 -1.69 12.54
C ASN A 14 -12.44 -2.76 12.79
N GLY A 15 -12.57 -3.98 12.27
CA GLY A 15 -11.62 -5.07 12.53
C GLY A 15 -10.19 -4.75 12.10
N VAL A 16 -10.01 -4.03 11.00
CA VAL A 16 -8.70 -3.62 10.47
C VAL A 16 -8.07 -2.54 11.34
N GLN A 17 -8.87 -1.58 11.81
CA GLN A 17 -8.40 -0.52 12.72
C GLN A 17 -8.03 -1.10 14.10
N TYR A 18 -8.79 -2.09 14.59
CA TYR A 18 -8.45 -2.85 15.80
C TYR A 18 -7.16 -3.65 15.63
N GLN A 19 -6.90 -4.27 14.47
CA GLN A 19 -5.66 -5.01 14.23
C GLN A 19 -4.41 -4.11 14.22
N LEU A 20 -4.54 -2.86 13.77
CA LEU A 20 -3.48 -1.87 13.83
C LEU A 20 -3.32 -1.28 15.25
N HIS A 21 -4.40 -1.16 16.02
CA HIS A 21 -4.38 -0.73 17.43
C HIS A 21 -3.95 -1.82 18.43
N GLU A 22 -4.24 -3.10 18.18
CA GLU A 22 -3.94 -4.23 19.07
C GLU A 22 -2.51 -4.75 18.98
N CYS A 23 -1.67 -4.18 18.12
CA CYS A 23 -0.23 -4.42 18.14
C CYS A 23 0.43 -3.76 19.37
N ALA A 24 -0.08 -3.96 20.59
CA ALA A 24 0.40 -3.37 21.84
C ALA A 24 1.77 -3.89 22.33
N LEU A 25 2.74 -4.00 21.42
CA LEU A 25 4.16 -4.29 21.67
C LEU A 25 5.07 -3.19 21.07
N TRP A 26 4.56 -1.96 20.93
CA TRP A 26 5.22 -0.81 20.27
C TRP A 26 6.41 -0.17 21.02
N HIS A 27 6.98 -0.78 22.07
CA HIS A 27 7.95 -0.08 22.93
C HIS A 27 9.37 -0.65 23.02
N ALA A 28 9.79 -1.61 22.20
CA ALA A 28 11.21 -1.97 22.18
C ALA A 28 11.67 -2.70 20.92
N ALA A 29 12.55 -2.04 20.15
CA ALA A 29 13.58 -2.68 19.33
C ALA A 29 13.16 -3.52 18.10
N ILE A 30 11.96 -3.32 17.54
CA ILE A 30 11.55 -3.94 16.28
C ILE A 30 11.59 -2.87 15.19
N GLY A 31 12.30 -3.15 14.10
CA GLY A 31 12.23 -2.31 12.91
C GLY A 31 10.96 -2.66 12.14
N ASP A 32 9.96 -1.80 12.20
CA ASP A 32 8.69 -2.01 11.50
C ASP A 32 8.75 -1.35 10.12
N GLN A 33 8.54 -2.14 9.06
CA GLN A 33 8.44 -1.67 7.68
C GLN A 33 7.00 -1.82 7.20
N LEU A 34 6.47 -0.76 6.62
CA LEU A 34 5.10 -0.68 6.12
C LEU A 34 5.13 -0.69 4.59
N SER A 35 4.10 -1.25 3.97
CA SER A 35 3.95 -1.15 2.51
C SER A 35 2.48 -1.02 2.08
N ALA A 36 2.23 -0.01 1.25
CA ALA A 36 0.92 0.34 0.70
C ALA A 36 0.70 -0.31 -0.67
N HIS A 37 -0.26 -1.22 -0.74
CA HIS A 37 -0.71 -1.83 -1.99
C HIS A 37 -1.90 -1.03 -2.51
N ILE A 38 -1.60 0.00 -3.30
CA ILE A 38 -2.58 0.94 -3.87
C ILE A 38 -2.99 0.45 -5.25
N PHE A 39 -4.27 0.60 -5.54
CA PHE A 39 -4.93 -0.24 -6.51
C PHE A 39 -5.85 0.62 -7.40
N TRP A 40 -5.62 0.58 -8.73
CA TRP A 40 -6.41 1.29 -9.75
C TRP A 40 -7.12 0.33 -10.73
N TRP A 41 -8.42 0.58 -10.96
CA TRP A 41 -9.32 -0.33 -11.67
C TRP A 41 -9.51 0.22 -13.08
N VAL A 42 -8.82 -0.38 -14.06
CA VAL A 42 -9.18 -0.20 -15.46
C VAL A 42 -10.08 -1.38 -15.83
N SER A 43 -11.38 -1.22 -15.59
CA SER A 43 -12.38 -2.29 -15.57
C SER A 43 -12.17 -3.34 -16.67
N PRO A 44 -12.15 -4.66 -16.34
CA PRO A 44 -12.20 -5.27 -15.01
C PRO A 44 -10.81 -5.63 -14.44
N LYS A 45 -9.74 -4.97 -14.90
CA LYS A 45 -8.36 -5.40 -14.61
C LYS A 45 -7.72 -4.51 -13.54
N PRO A 46 -7.54 -5.00 -12.30
CA PRO A 46 -6.85 -4.24 -11.27
C PRO A 46 -5.39 -4.03 -11.64
N ARG A 47 -4.84 -2.90 -11.21
CA ARG A 47 -3.43 -2.54 -11.35
C ARG A 47 -2.92 -2.04 -10.01
N ILE A 48 -1.73 -2.46 -9.63
CA ILE A 48 -1.08 -2.01 -8.40
C ILE A 48 -0.07 -0.91 -8.71
N LEU A 49 0.04 0.09 -7.84
CA LEU A 49 1.09 1.10 -7.93
C LEU A 49 2.42 0.50 -7.48
N LEU A 50 3.44 0.64 -8.32
CA LEU A 50 4.84 0.37 -7.98
C LEU A 50 5.69 1.61 -8.30
N LEU A 51 6.68 1.87 -7.46
CA LEU A 51 7.67 2.92 -7.60
C LEU A 51 9.02 2.31 -7.96
N GLU A 52 9.79 2.98 -8.82
CA GLU A 52 11.17 2.62 -9.14
C GLU A 52 12.12 3.46 -8.31
N ARG A 53 12.98 2.80 -7.54
CA ARG A 53 13.98 3.46 -6.70
C ARG A 53 14.98 4.25 -7.54
N ALA A 54 15.27 5.46 -7.10
CA ALA A 54 16.19 6.39 -7.75
C ALA A 54 17.61 5.82 -7.84
N LEU A 55 18.37 6.23 -8.85
CA LEU A 55 19.75 5.77 -9.04
C LEU A 55 20.69 6.16 -7.89
N CYS A 56 20.36 7.20 -7.14
CA CYS A 56 21.12 7.68 -6.00
C CYS A 56 20.79 6.97 -4.68
N ASP A 57 19.76 6.12 -4.66
CA ASP A 57 19.33 5.41 -3.46
C ASP A 57 19.93 3.97 -3.42
N THR A 58 19.81 3.31 -2.28
CA THR A 58 20.11 1.89 -2.12
C THR A 58 19.22 1.07 -3.06
N ARG A 59 19.74 -0.02 -3.64
CA ARG A 59 19.00 -0.87 -4.62
C ARG A 59 18.41 -0.05 -5.79
N PRO A 60 19.25 0.71 -6.52
CA PRO A 60 18.78 1.56 -7.62
C PRO A 60 18.11 0.76 -8.73
N GLY A 61 17.01 1.28 -9.29
CA GLY A 61 16.24 0.65 -10.35
C GLY A 61 15.44 -0.59 -9.93
N TYR A 62 15.35 -0.87 -8.62
CA TYR A 62 14.40 -1.86 -8.12
C TYR A 62 13.01 -1.24 -7.96
N TRP A 63 12.00 -2.09 -8.06
CA TRP A 63 10.60 -1.71 -7.99
C TRP A 63 9.94 -2.23 -6.71
N GLU A 64 9.14 -1.38 -6.09
CA GLU A 64 8.47 -1.66 -4.81
C GLU A 64 7.11 -0.97 -4.69
N PRO A 65 6.17 -1.50 -3.87
CA PRO A 65 5.03 -0.70 -3.43
C PRO A 65 5.53 0.49 -2.59
N PRO A 66 4.78 1.61 -2.55
CA PRO A 66 5.09 2.71 -1.64
C PRO A 66 5.15 2.24 -0.18
N GLY A 67 6.02 2.82 0.62
CA GLY A 67 6.13 2.57 2.06
C GLY A 67 7.56 2.53 2.57
N GLY A 68 7.71 2.79 3.86
CA GLY A 68 9.00 2.85 4.53
C GLY A 68 8.93 2.34 5.97
N ALA A 69 9.90 2.75 6.77
CA ALA A 69 9.97 2.35 8.17
C ALA A 69 9.14 3.31 9.03
N ALA A 70 8.55 2.79 10.12
CA ALA A 70 8.00 3.67 11.14
C ALA A 70 9.12 4.50 11.79
N GLU A 71 8.85 5.79 11.98
CA GLU A 71 9.76 6.74 12.62
C GLU A 71 9.29 7.13 14.02
N HIS A 72 10.16 7.75 14.81
CA HIS A 72 9.87 8.11 16.20
C HIS A 72 8.71 9.11 16.35
N GLN A 73 8.43 9.91 15.32
CA GLN A 73 7.30 10.84 15.32
C GLN A 73 5.96 10.17 14.97
N ASP A 74 5.97 8.94 14.47
CA ASP A 74 4.75 8.23 14.08
C ASP A 74 4.09 7.64 15.34
N GLU A 75 2.87 8.10 15.66
CA GLU A 75 2.14 7.61 16.85
C GLU A 75 1.61 6.18 16.63
N THR A 76 1.29 5.83 15.38
CA THR A 76 0.80 4.52 14.98
C THR A 76 1.40 4.08 13.64
N PRO A 77 1.36 2.78 13.29
CA PRO A 77 1.73 2.31 11.95
C PRO A 77 0.88 2.90 10.83
N GLY A 78 -0.36 3.29 11.15
CA GLY A 78 -1.23 3.99 10.21
C GLY A 78 -0.70 5.38 9.88
N ASP A 79 -0.10 6.07 10.86
CA ASP A 79 0.51 7.39 10.68
C ASP A 79 1.76 7.30 9.83
N ALA A 80 2.64 6.33 10.12
CA ALA A 80 3.80 6.02 9.30
C ALA A 80 3.38 5.68 7.86
N LEU A 81 2.41 4.79 7.66
CA LEU A 81 1.92 4.43 6.32
C LEU A 81 1.34 5.64 5.58
N LYS A 82 0.64 6.54 6.27
CA LYS A 82 0.08 7.76 5.70
C LYS A 82 1.17 8.76 5.30
N ARG A 83 2.20 8.93 6.15
CA ARG A 83 3.36 9.78 5.88
C ARG A 83 4.11 9.31 4.65
N GLU A 84 4.52 8.03 4.64
CA GLU A 84 5.29 7.42 3.54
C GLU A 84 4.56 7.52 2.21
N VAL A 85 3.27 7.17 2.15
CA VAL A 85 2.48 7.29 0.92
C VAL A 85 2.42 8.74 0.43
N GLY A 86 2.27 9.70 1.35
CA GLY A 86 2.24 11.12 1.03
C GLY A 86 3.58 11.64 0.49
N GLU A 87 4.68 11.25 1.14
CA GLU A 87 6.04 11.66 0.78
C GLU A 87 6.46 11.08 -0.58
N GLU A 88 6.23 9.78 -0.80
CA GLU A 88 6.72 9.09 -2.00
C GLU A 88 5.83 9.27 -3.23
N THR A 89 4.54 9.55 -3.06
CA THR A 89 3.58 9.56 -4.18
C THR A 89 2.73 10.82 -4.28
N GLY A 90 2.71 11.67 -3.25
CA GLY A 90 1.79 12.80 -3.14
C GLY A 90 0.32 12.41 -2.90
N LEU A 91 0.00 11.11 -2.79
CA LEU A 91 -1.34 10.63 -2.50
C LEU A 91 -1.65 10.73 -1.01
N GLN A 92 -2.92 10.93 -0.67
CA GLN A 92 -3.37 10.91 0.72
C GLN A 92 -4.06 9.59 1.01
N LEU A 93 -3.57 8.85 1.99
CA LEU A 93 -4.26 7.66 2.51
C LEU A 93 -5.62 8.09 3.09
N SER A 94 -6.70 7.46 2.62
CA SER A 94 -8.06 7.68 3.12
C SER A 94 -8.52 6.55 4.05
N GLN A 95 -8.23 5.30 3.69
CA GLN A 95 -8.66 4.14 4.46
C GLN A 95 -7.75 2.93 4.23
N VAL A 96 -7.38 2.21 5.30
CA VAL A 96 -6.84 0.85 5.17
C VAL A 96 -8.01 -0.12 5.02
N THR A 97 -8.03 -0.86 3.90
CA THR A 97 -9.15 -1.79 3.61
C THR A 97 -8.84 -3.22 4.03
N HIS A 98 -7.59 -3.66 3.88
CA HIS A 98 -7.17 -5.01 4.23
C HIS A 98 -5.73 -4.99 4.74
N THR A 99 -5.46 -5.80 5.74
CA THR A 99 -4.11 -6.19 6.16
C THR A 99 -3.76 -7.51 5.48
N LEU A 100 -2.56 -7.58 4.90
CA LEU A 100 -2.00 -8.82 4.40
C LEU A 100 -1.20 -9.50 5.53
N PRO A 101 -0.88 -10.80 5.41
CA PRO A 101 -0.12 -11.50 6.45
C PRO A 101 1.18 -10.79 6.78
N THR A 102 1.42 -10.56 8.07
CA THR A 102 2.65 -10.00 8.62
C THR A 102 3.85 -10.82 8.19
N GLN A 103 4.94 -10.12 7.89
CA GLN A 103 6.19 -10.72 7.44
C GLN A 103 7.26 -10.47 8.48
N THR A 104 8.16 -11.42 8.68
CA THR A 104 9.29 -11.23 9.59
C THR A 104 10.59 -11.64 8.90
N TRP A 105 11.64 -10.85 9.11
CA TRP A 105 12.99 -11.20 8.66
C TRP A 105 14.03 -10.68 9.64
N THR A 106 15.17 -11.34 9.69
CA THR A 106 16.32 -10.87 10.46
C THR A 106 17.26 -10.07 9.56
N ARG A 107 17.81 -8.98 10.08
CA ARG A 107 18.98 -8.33 9.48
C ARG A 107 20.14 -8.41 10.46
N PRO A 108 21.29 -8.96 10.06
CA PRO A 108 22.47 -8.92 10.89
C PRO A 108 22.96 -7.47 10.99
N LYS A 109 23.24 -7.00 12.20
CA LYS A 109 23.85 -5.69 12.45
C LYS A 109 24.96 -5.87 13.48
N GLY A 110 26.19 -5.99 13.00
CA GLY A 110 27.34 -6.27 13.86
C GLY A 110 27.31 -7.72 14.39
N ARG A 111 27.25 -7.88 15.72
CA ARG A 111 27.19 -9.20 16.39
C ARG A 111 25.78 -9.64 16.79
N GLU A 112 24.77 -8.80 16.54
CA GLU A 112 23.39 -9.05 16.93
C GLU A 112 22.48 -9.14 15.69
N ASP A 113 21.47 -10.00 15.77
CA ASP A 113 20.40 -10.11 14.78
C ASP A 113 19.23 -9.24 15.21
N TYR A 114 18.78 -8.34 14.33
CA TYR A 114 17.59 -7.52 14.56
C TYR A 114 16.42 -8.09 13.77
N ASN A 115 15.31 -8.33 14.46
CA ASN A 115 14.05 -8.74 13.83
C ASN A 115 13.34 -7.51 13.26
N TRP A 116 12.93 -7.64 12.01
CA TRP A 116 12.09 -6.68 11.32
C TRP A 116 10.72 -7.30 11.08
N VAL A 117 9.69 -6.47 11.17
CA VAL A 117 8.31 -6.85 10.90
C VAL A 117 7.79 -6.03 9.73
N GLY A 118 7.32 -6.70 8.69
CA GLY A 118 6.65 -6.12 7.55
C GLY A 118 5.15 -6.15 7.73
N LEU A 119 4.49 -5.00 7.59
CA LEU A 119 3.04 -4.83 7.65
C LEU A 119 2.52 -4.36 6.28
N PRO A 120 2.17 -5.29 5.38
CA PRO A 120 1.61 -4.94 4.08
C PRO A 120 0.10 -4.67 4.18
N CYS A 121 -0.34 -3.56 3.62
CA CYS A 121 -1.72 -3.10 3.68
C CYS A 121 -2.25 -2.79 2.29
N ILE A 122 -3.50 -3.15 2.01
CA ILE A 122 -4.26 -2.65 0.86
C ILE A 122 -5.02 -1.41 1.32
N ILE A 123 -4.75 -0.27 0.67
CA ILE A 123 -5.33 1.02 1.07
C ILE A 123 -6.16 1.63 -0.05
N LYS A 124 -7.09 2.48 0.34
CA LYS A 124 -7.71 3.50 -0.50
C LYS A 124 -7.00 4.82 -0.28
N VAL A 125 -6.91 5.60 -1.35
CA VAL A 125 -6.42 6.97 -1.32
C VAL A 125 -7.59 7.93 -1.58
N SER A 126 -7.50 9.14 -1.07
CA SER A 126 -8.47 10.20 -1.37
C SER A 126 -8.33 10.55 -2.85
N GLU A 127 -9.39 10.33 -3.63
CA GLU A 127 -9.47 10.90 -4.97
C GLU A 127 -9.53 12.42 -4.81
N LEU A 128 -8.69 13.15 -5.56
CA LEU A 128 -8.80 14.61 -5.59
C LEU A 128 -10.19 14.90 -6.15
N GLU A 129 -11.10 15.45 -5.35
CA GLU A 129 -12.39 15.89 -5.86
C GLU A 129 -12.11 16.85 -7.01
N THR A 130 -12.45 16.43 -8.23
CA THR A 130 -12.50 17.29 -9.40
C THR A 130 -13.37 18.47 -9.01
N PHE A 131 -12.77 19.67 -8.93
CA PHE A 131 -13.50 20.90 -8.65
C PHE A 131 -14.60 21.07 -9.71
N GLU A 132 -15.81 20.60 -9.40
CA GLU A 132 -17.02 20.96 -10.13
C GLU A 132 -17.28 22.43 -9.85
N SER A 133 -16.73 23.30 -10.70
CA SER A 133 -17.12 24.71 -10.68
C SER A 133 -18.58 24.79 -11.11
N ARG A 134 -19.48 25.02 -10.14
CA ARG A 134 -20.86 25.44 -10.38
C ARG A 134 -20.85 26.68 -11.28
N GLY A 135 -21.16 26.51 -12.56
CA GLY A 135 -21.32 27.63 -13.48
C GLY A 135 -21.48 27.25 -14.96
N SER A 136 -22.73 27.02 -15.37
CA SER A 136 -23.30 27.45 -16.67
C SER A 136 -22.64 26.96 -17.99
N SER A 137 -23.32 26.00 -18.61
CA SER A 137 -23.49 25.80 -20.07
C SER A 137 -22.28 25.99 -20.99
N GLN A 138 -21.58 24.90 -21.29
CA GLN A 138 -21.29 24.45 -22.66
C GLN A 138 -20.62 23.09 -22.58
N ARG A 139 -21.08 22.15 -23.42
CA ARG A 139 -20.60 20.77 -23.48
C ARG A 139 -19.11 20.75 -23.85
N ALA A 140 -18.24 20.68 -22.85
CA ALA A 140 -16.86 20.25 -22.97
C ALA A 140 -16.74 18.95 -22.17
N SER A 141 -16.29 17.88 -22.82
CA SER A 141 -15.96 16.62 -22.16
C SER A 141 -15.01 16.90 -21.00
N GLU A 142 -15.38 16.45 -19.80
CA GLU A 142 -14.55 16.59 -18.60
C GLU A 142 -13.12 16.09 -18.88
N PRO A 143 -12.08 16.79 -18.41
CA PRO A 143 -10.75 16.23 -18.42
C PRO A 143 -10.73 15.13 -17.37
N VAL A 144 -10.83 13.87 -17.83
CA VAL A 144 -10.47 12.70 -17.03
C VAL A 144 -9.04 12.93 -16.55
N LEU A 145 -8.86 13.26 -15.27
CA LEU A 145 -7.53 13.41 -14.68
C LEU A 145 -6.78 12.11 -14.93
N LYS A 146 -5.63 12.23 -15.58
CA LYS A 146 -4.72 11.12 -15.80
C LYS A 146 -3.95 10.93 -14.50
N TRP A 147 -3.84 9.69 -14.01
CA TRP A 147 -3.11 9.41 -12.77
C TRP A 147 -1.64 9.89 -12.82
N GLU A 148 -1.11 9.99 -14.04
CA GLU A 148 0.19 10.59 -14.33
C GLU A 148 0.31 12.05 -13.85
N ASP A 149 -0.80 12.79 -13.74
CA ASP A 149 -0.83 14.17 -13.23
C ASP A 149 -1.04 14.23 -11.70
N ILE A 150 -1.44 13.12 -11.08
CA ILE A 150 -1.75 13.02 -9.65
C ILE A 150 -0.52 12.54 -8.87
N ILE A 151 0.20 11.54 -9.40
CA ILE A 151 1.39 10.98 -8.74
C ILE A 151 2.54 11.99 -8.79
N ARG A 152 3.05 12.34 -7.62
CA ARG A 152 4.22 13.21 -7.44
C ARG A 152 5.29 12.43 -6.67
N LEU A 153 6.28 11.95 -7.39
CA LEU A 153 7.36 11.17 -6.78
C LEU A 153 8.31 12.06 -6.00
N ASN A 154 8.82 11.53 -4.88
CA ASN A 154 10.00 12.07 -4.23
C ASN A 154 11.24 11.72 -5.08
N PRO A 155 11.88 12.69 -5.76
CA PRO A 155 13.01 12.41 -6.65
C PRO A 155 14.28 11.96 -5.90
N GLU A 156 14.35 12.16 -4.58
CA GLU A 156 15.49 11.70 -3.78
C GLU A 156 15.48 10.17 -3.58
N GLU A 157 14.30 9.55 -3.67
CA GLU A 157 14.08 8.13 -3.37
C GLU A 157 13.56 7.34 -4.58
N HIS A 158 12.74 7.97 -5.44
CA HIS A 158 12.10 7.32 -6.58
C HIS A 158 12.19 8.15 -7.86
N GLN A 159 12.42 7.46 -8.99
CA GLN A 159 12.63 8.09 -10.29
C GLN A 159 11.50 7.83 -11.29
N ASN A 160 10.65 6.82 -11.03
CA ASN A 160 9.59 6.41 -11.95
C ASN A 160 8.47 5.67 -11.20
N PHE A 161 7.32 5.49 -11.83
CA PHE A 161 6.22 4.71 -11.29
C PHE A 161 5.50 3.92 -12.39
N ALA A 162 4.71 2.92 -11.96
CA ALA A 162 3.89 2.14 -12.87
C ALA A 162 2.64 1.61 -12.19
N TRP A 163 1.51 1.73 -12.89
CA TRP A 163 0.31 0.93 -12.63
C TRP A 163 0.48 -0.47 -13.23
N ALA A 164 1.10 -1.35 -12.46
CA ALA A 164 1.47 -2.70 -12.81
C ALA A 164 0.26 -3.64 -12.82
N THR A 165 0.11 -4.43 -13.89
CA THR A 165 -0.88 -5.53 -13.93
C THR A 165 -0.30 -6.79 -13.30
N GLU A 166 -1.15 -7.64 -12.71
CA GLU A 166 -0.74 -8.93 -12.13
C GLU A 166 0.15 -9.76 -13.07
N ASN A 167 -0.22 -9.91 -14.35
CA ASN A 167 0.56 -10.68 -15.33
C ASN A 167 1.98 -10.12 -15.55
N LYS A 168 2.17 -8.79 -15.47
CA LYS A 168 3.50 -8.17 -15.60
C LYS A 168 4.35 -8.44 -14.36
N VAL A 169 3.74 -8.44 -13.17
CA VAL A 169 4.40 -8.82 -11.91
C VAL A 169 4.79 -10.30 -11.95
N ARG A 170 3.87 -11.19 -12.36
CA ARG A 170 4.14 -12.64 -12.48
C ARG A 170 5.30 -12.94 -13.43
N ARG A 171 5.42 -12.20 -14.53
CA ARG A 171 6.46 -12.37 -15.58
C ARG A 171 7.75 -11.58 -15.31
N ASP A 172 7.97 -11.10 -14.08
CA ASP A 172 9.21 -10.42 -13.69
C ASP A 172 9.54 -9.19 -14.56
N LYS A 173 8.50 -8.48 -15.06
CA LYS A 173 8.72 -7.23 -15.79
C LYS A 173 9.40 -6.17 -14.90
N TYR A 174 9.12 -6.21 -13.61
CA TYR A 174 9.62 -5.28 -12.61
C TYR A 174 10.68 -5.97 -11.76
N LYS A 175 11.86 -5.39 -11.66
CA LYS A 175 12.96 -5.93 -10.85
C LYS A 175 12.68 -5.66 -9.38
N MET A 176 12.05 -6.62 -8.69
CA MET A 176 11.68 -6.48 -7.27
C MET A 176 12.69 -7.22 -6.37
N PHE A 177 12.75 -6.87 -5.09
CA PHE A 177 13.61 -7.55 -4.12
C PHE A 177 12.79 -8.13 -2.96
N GLY A 178 13.43 -9.01 -2.18
CA GLY A 178 12.82 -9.64 -1.02
C GLY A 178 11.52 -10.36 -1.40
N ASN A 179 10.48 -10.11 -0.62
CA ASN A 179 9.15 -10.70 -0.80
C ASN A 179 8.14 -9.73 -1.43
N HIS A 180 8.58 -8.58 -1.97
CA HIS A 180 7.66 -7.57 -2.53
C HIS A 180 6.81 -8.17 -3.68
N LYS A 181 7.40 -9.01 -4.53
CA LYS A 181 6.68 -9.73 -5.60
C LYS A 181 5.59 -10.64 -5.05
N GLU A 182 5.91 -11.47 -4.07
CA GLU A 182 4.96 -12.41 -3.47
C GLU A 182 3.81 -11.67 -2.79
N THR A 183 4.13 -10.59 -2.06
CA THR A 183 3.16 -9.74 -1.37
C THR A 183 2.22 -9.05 -2.35
N ALA A 184 2.75 -8.50 -3.44
CA ALA A 184 1.94 -7.91 -4.50
C ALA A 184 0.96 -8.94 -5.11
N LEU A 185 1.40 -10.18 -5.34
CA LEU A 185 0.53 -11.25 -5.85
C LEU A 185 -0.54 -11.67 -4.82
N LYS A 186 -0.22 -11.70 -3.53
CA LYS A 186 -1.22 -11.89 -2.46
C LYS A 186 -2.23 -10.75 -2.43
N ALA A 187 -1.77 -9.52 -2.64
CA ALA A 187 -2.64 -8.35 -2.72
C ALA A 187 -3.62 -8.44 -3.90
N PHE A 188 -3.14 -8.87 -5.08
CA PHE A 188 -3.99 -9.12 -6.25
C PHE A 188 -5.05 -10.18 -5.95
N ALA A 189 -4.67 -11.32 -5.34
CA ALA A 189 -5.61 -12.36 -4.97
C ALA A 189 -6.72 -11.83 -4.04
N ALA A 190 -6.33 -11.13 -2.97
CA ALA A 190 -7.25 -10.57 -1.98
C ALA A 190 -8.28 -9.60 -2.60
N VAL A 191 -7.85 -8.71 -3.51
CA VAL A 191 -8.79 -7.77 -4.16
C VAL A 191 -9.67 -8.45 -5.21
N THR A 192 -9.20 -9.50 -5.88
CA THR A 192 -10.01 -10.23 -6.88
C THR A 192 -11.08 -11.12 -6.23
N GLU A 193 -10.78 -11.73 -5.09
CA GLU A 193 -11.75 -12.51 -4.31
C GLU A 193 -12.87 -11.62 -3.78
N ASN A 194 -12.52 -10.41 -3.32
CA ASN A 194 -13.49 -9.45 -2.76
C ASN A 194 -14.29 -8.66 -3.80
N CYS A 195 -13.90 -8.68 -5.08
CA CYS A 195 -14.66 -8.06 -6.18
C CYS A 195 -15.60 -9.04 -6.93
N SER A 196 -15.66 -10.31 -6.52
CA SER A 196 -16.48 -11.34 -7.18
C SER A 196 -17.87 -11.53 -6.55
N VAL A 197 -18.42 -10.52 -5.86
CA VAL A 197 -19.74 -10.55 -5.20
C VAL A 197 -20.78 -9.77 -5.99
#